data_AF-A0A924WAD1-F1
#
_entry.id   AF-A0A924WAD1-F1
#
_cell.length_a   1.000
_cell.length_b   1.000
_cell.length_c   1.000
_cell.angle_alpha   90.00
_cell.angle_beta   90.00
_cell.angle_gamma   90.00
#
_symmetry.space_group_name_H-M   'P 1'
#
loop_
_entity.id
_entity.type
_entity.pdbx_description
1 polymer ?
#
loop_
_entity_poly.entity_id
_entity_poly.type
_entity_poly.pdbx_seq_one_letter_code
_entity_poly.pdbx_strand_id
1 'polypeptide(L)'
;PVALTEENGVMIFSGTAVFDQANTSALGTPDQPPLIAAYTGHEEKARRQHQNIASSIDLGRTWTKFAGNPVLDLQVAEFRDPKVFWHEPTRRWIMVVALAADRKALFYSSPDLKAWTKLSEFGPQGRTGVPNWECPDLFELAVENDPAETRWVLVINVGGNGPQGGSGCQYFIGRFDGATFTNDNPAQQVLWLDQGPDFYAFQSYQDAPDHRRIGLAWMTSTHYAGGQPTSPWRGSMTIPRELTLRRTPHGLRLAQTPIAGLANFLKSRGATPTMLNDQPLPPGVTPLQAAASVAIITAEFEPGDAERFGLRVRQGDTEFTDIGYDVKQHELYIDRRRAGASGFNPGFAARHAAATPLDADGHVRLTIVVDQQSVEAFGNNGLTAITSLVFPGGDSSRMSLFAEAGTAKLVKLDILPMPRK
;
A
#
# COMPACT_ATOMS: atom_id res chain seq x y z
N PRO A 1 -18.39 11.19 -12.21
CA PRO A 1 -19.53 11.29 -11.27
C PRO A 1 -19.25 10.46 -10.03
N VAL A 2 -19.94 10.73 -8.92
CA VAL A 2 -19.92 9.81 -7.76
C VAL A 2 -20.52 8.47 -8.19
N ALA A 3 -19.89 7.35 -7.81
CA ALA A 3 -20.35 6.00 -8.19
C ALA A 3 -21.54 5.52 -7.34
N LEU A 4 -21.44 5.67 -6.01
CA LEU A 4 -22.49 5.34 -5.05
C LEU A 4 -22.69 6.54 -4.11
N THR A 5 -23.91 7.06 -4.06
CA THR A 5 -24.29 8.19 -3.20
C THR A 5 -24.82 7.70 -1.86
N GLU A 6 -24.60 8.47 -0.79
CA GLU A 6 -25.29 8.24 0.48
C GLU A 6 -26.78 8.52 0.34
N GLU A 7 -27.62 7.65 0.90
CA GLU A 7 -29.08 7.78 0.84
C GLU A 7 -29.71 7.25 2.12
N ASN A 8 -30.85 7.82 2.52
CA ASN A 8 -31.65 7.34 3.66
C ASN A 8 -30.87 7.22 4.99
N GLY A 9 -29.83 8.04 5.17
CA GLY A 9 -28.99 8.00 6.38
C GLY A 9 -27.96 6.88 6.42
N VAL A 10 -27.72 6.20 5.29
CA VAL A 10 -26.70 5.16 5.14
C VAL A 10 -25.50 5.73 4.39
N MET A 11 -24.36 5.83 5.07
CA MET A 11 -23.08 6.19 4.45
C MET A 11 -22.51 5.01 3.67
N ILE A 12 -21.76 5.30 2.60
CA ILE A 12 -21.08 4.29 1.77
C ILE A 12 -19.64 4.13 2.26
N PHE A 13 -19.42 3.18 3.16
CA PHE A 13 -18.08 2.83 3.65
C PHE A 13 -17.36 1.89 2.66
N SER A 14 -16.09 1.59 2.96
CA SER A 14 -15.20 0.81 2.09
C SER A 14 -15.77 -0.54 1.68
N GLY A 15 -15.19 -1.07 0.61
CA GLY A 15 -15.64 -2.29 -0.05
C GLY A 15 -14.73 -2.69 -1.19
N THR A 16 -15.17 -3.66 -1.98
CA THR A 16 -14.46 -4.17 -3.16
C THR A 16 -15.43 -4.42 -4.31
N ALA A 17 -14.90 -4.60 -5.52
CA ALA A 17 -15.68 -4.95 -6.69
C ALA A 17 -15.12 -6.18 -7.41
N VAL A 18 -16.01 -6.94 -8.04
CA VAL A 18 -15.73 -8.15 -8.82
C VAL A 18 -16.50 -8.12 -10.14
N PHE A 19 -16.02 -8.87 -11.13
CA PHE A 19 -16.78 -9.14 -12.35
C PHE A 19 -17.52 -10.46 -12.24
N ASP A 20 -18.85 -10.42 -12.15
CA ASP A 20 -19.71 -11.60 -12.08
C ASP A 20 -19.96 -12.14 -13.49
N GLN A 21 -18.90 -12.67 -14.12
CA GLN A 21 -18.90 -13.11 -15.51
C GLN A 21 -19.98 -14.16 -15.80
N ALA A 22 -20.23 -15.06 -14.85
CA ALA A 22 -21.25 -16.10 -14.97
C ALA A 22 -22.67 -15.62 -14.62
N ASN A 23 -22.85 -14.33 -14.30
CA ASN A 23 -24.10 -13.71 -13.87
C ASN A 23 -24.80 -14.49 -12.75
N THR A 24 -24.02 -15.00 -11.79
CA THR A 24 -24.49 -15.77 -10.64
C THR A 24 -25.43 -14.96 -9.75
N SER A 25 -25.25 -13.64 -9.70
CA SER A 25 -26.12 -12.72 -8.97
C SER A 25 -27.49 -12.51 -9.62
N ALA A 26 -27.61 -12.80 -10.91
CA ALA A 26 -28.76 -12.43 -11.74
C ALA A 26 -29.08 -10.92 -11.72
N LEU A 27 -28.06 -10.07 -11.52
CA LEU A 27 -28.16 -8.61 -11.55
C LEU A 27 -27.75 -7.97 -12.88
N GLY A 28 -27.31 -8.79 -13.84
CA GLY A 28 -27.17 -8.43 -15.25
C GLY A 28 -27.84 -9.49 -16.13
N THR A 29 -27.29 -9.73 -17.31
CA THR A 29 -27.75 -10.80 -18.23
C THR A 29 -26.56 -11.64 -18.67
N PRO A 30 -26.75 -12.83 -19.26
CA PRO A 30 -25.65 -13.62 -19.82
C PRO A 30 -24.83 -12.84 -20.88
N ASP A 31 -25.49 -11.98 -21.66
CA ASP A 31 -24.84 -11.16 -22.70
C ASP A 31 -24.23 -9.85 -22.14
N GLN A 32 -24.64 -9.46 -20.93
CA GLN A 32 -24.19 -8.27 -20.24
C GLN A 32 -23.99 -8.57 -18.75
N PRO A 33 -22.98 -9.40 -18.40
CA PRO A 33 -22.70 -9.77 -17.02
C PRO A 33 -22.32 -8.52 -16.19
N PRO A 34 -22.74 -8.45 -14.92
CA PRO A 34 -22.55 -7.25 -14.12
C PRO A 34 -21.16 -7.20 -13.46
N LEU A 35 -20.65 -5.99 -13.26
CA LEU A 35 -19.74 -5.73 -12.14
C LEU A 35 -20.56 -5.64 -10.86
N ILE A 36 -20.07 -6.23 -9.77
CA ILE A 36 -20.70 -6.18 -8.45
C ILE A 36 -19.75 -5.51 -7.47
N ALA A 37 -20.21 -4.47 -6.80
CA ALA A 37 -19.52 -3.83 -5.69
C ALA A 37 -20.15 -4.31 -4.38
N ALA A 38 -19.35 -4.93 -3.51
CA ALA A 38 -19.73 -5.19 -2.12
C ALA A 38 -19.16 -4.09 -1.24
N TYR A 39 -19.98 -3.48 -0.39
CA TYR A 39 -19.57 -2.34 0.44
C TYR A 39 -20.28 -2.34 1.80
N THR A 40 -19.67 -1.69 2.78
CA THR A 40 -20.31 -1.49 4.07
C THR A 40 -21.27 -0.30 4.03
N GLY A 41 -22.50 -0.51 4.47
CA GLY A 41 -23.43 0.56 4.81
C GLY A 41 -23.24 0.90 6.27
N HIS A 42 -23.04 2.18 6.56
CA HIS A 42 -22.89 2.66 7.92
C HIS A 42 -24.08 3.55 8.32
N GLU A 43 -24.83 3.09 9.32
CA GLU A 43 -25.91 3.83 9.94
C GLU A 43 -25.41 4.43 11.27
N GLU A 44 -24.95 5.69 11.23
CA GLU A 44 -24.31 6.33 12.40
C GLU A 44 -25.24 6.38 13.62
N LYS A 45 -26.51 6.80 13.42
CA LYS A 45 -27.51 6.90 14.49
C LYS A 45 -27.86 5.56 15.11
N ALA A 46 -27.98 4.51 14.28
CA ALA A 46 -28.28 3.16 14.74
C ALA A 46 -27.03 2.45 15.29
N ARG A 47 -25.83 3.03 15.12
CA ARG A 47 -24.53 2.42 15.42
C ARG A 47 -24.44 1.02 14.84
N ARG A 48 -24.73 0.90 13.54
CA ARG A 48 -24.78 -0.36 12.82
C ARG A 48 -23.96 -0.28 11.54
N GLN A 49 -23.19 -1.33 11.28
CA GLN A 49 -22.49 -1.55 10.03
C GLN A 49 -22.94 -2.90 9.45
N HIS A 50 -23.34 -2.88 8.18
CA HIS A 50 -23.89 -4.04 7.47
C HIS A 50 -23.35 -4.10 6.04
N GLN A 51 -23.33 -5.27 5.42
CA GLN A 51 -22.76 -5.43 4.07
C GLN A 51 -23.85 -5.39 3.01
N ASN A 52 -23.59 -4.62 1.97
CA ASN A 52 -24.51 -4.33 0.87
C ASN A 52 -23.82 -4.65 -0.45
N ILE A 53 -24.62 -4.79 -1.51
CA ILE A 53 -24.12 -4.88 -2.88
C ILE A 53 -24.78 -3.85 -3.80
N ALA A 54 -24.07 -3.49 -4.86
CA ALA A 54 -24.58 -2.74 -6.01
C ALA A 54 -24.06 -3.36 -7.31
N SER A 55 -24.80 -3.22 -8.40
CA SER A 55 -24.41 -3.74 -9.71
C SER A 55 -24.21 -2.63 -10.74
N SER A 56 -23.32 -2.88 -11.70
CA SER A 56 -23.14 -2.05 -12.89
C SER A 56 -23.09 -2.96 -14.12
N ILE A 57 -23.87 -2.60 -15.13
CA ILE A 57 -23.89 -3.28 -16.44
C ILE A 57 -23.26 -2.43 -17.55
N ASP A 58 -22.69 -1.26 -17.22
CA ASP A 58 -22.14 -0.30 -18.17
C ASP A 58 -20.63 -0.06 -17.98
N LEU A 59 -19.93 -1.14 -17.59
CA LEU A 59 -18.49 -1.17 -17.29
C LEU A 59 -18.12 -0.22 -16.13
N GLY A 60 -18.97 -0.13 -15.11
CA GLY A 60 -18.68 0.58 -13.85
C GLY A 60 -18.97 2.07 -13.88
N ARG A 61 -19.63 2.59 -14.92
CA ARG A 61 -19.91 4.04 -15.06
C ARG A 61 -21.08 4.46 -14.18
N THR A 62 -22.11 3.63 -14.08
CA THR A 62 -23.26 3.82 -13.20
C THR A 62 -23.53 2.58 -12.37
N TRP A 63 -24.06 2.76 -11.17
CA TRP A 63 -24.27 1.69 -10.20
C TRP A 63 -25.69 1.74 -9.64
N THR A 64 -26.32 0.56 -9.55
CA THR A 64 -27.64 0.37 -8.95
C THR A 64 -27.49 -0.42 -7.66
N LYS A 65 -27.87 0.18 -6.52
CA LYS A 65 -27.89 -0.54 -5.23
C LYS A 65 -28.94 -1.65 -5.28
N PHE A 66 -28.59 -2.82 -4.75
CA PHE A 66 -29.52 -3.94 -4.69
C PHE A 66 -30.68 -3.66 -3.72
N ALA A 67 -31.92 -3.87 -4.18
CA ALA A 67 -33.11 -3.58 -3.39
C ALA A 67 -33.24 -4.44 -2.11
N GLY A 68 -32.64 -5.65 -2.12
CA GLY A 68 -32.63 -6.57 -0.97
C GLY A 68 -31.49 -6.32 0.02
N ASN A 69 -30.82 -5.16 -0.05
CA ASN A 69 -29.79 -4.79 0.91
C ASN A 69 -30.36 -4.60 2.33
N PRO A 70 -29.59 -4.93 3.39
CA PRO A 70 -28.27 -5.57 3.35
C PRO A 70 -28.30 -7.06 3.00
N VAL A 71 -27.22 -7.54 2.39
CA VAL A 71 -27.01 -8.98 2.08
C VAL A 71 -26.36 -9.74 3.24
N LEU A 72 -25.74 -9.04 4.19
CA LEU A 72 -25.17 -9.65 5.39
C LEU A 72 -25.15 -8.64 6.54
N ASP A 73 -25.70 -9.04 7.68
CA ASP A 73 -25.88 -8.15 8.83
C ASP A 73 -25.79 -8.90 10.15
N LEU A 74 -24.91 -8.44 11.03
CA LEU A 74 -24.75 -8.99 12.37
C LEU A 74 -25.40 -8.12 13.46
N GLN A 75 -26.01 -6.99 13.09
CA GLN A 75 -26.61 -6.01 13.99
C GLN A 75 -25.60 -5.43 15.00
N VAL A 76 -24.37 -5.19 14.55
CA VAL A 76 -23.26 -4.66 15.38
C VAL A 76 -22.65 -3.39 14.80
N ALA A 77 -21.95 -2.63 15.63
CA ALA A 77 -21.38 -1.34 15.27
C ALA A 77 -20.11 -1.40 14.42
N GLU A 78 -19.33 -2.47 14.54
CA GLU A 78 -17.96 -2.54 14.03
C GLU A 78 -17.75 -3.80 13.18
N PHE A 79 -18.40 -3.83 12.02
CA PHE A 79 -18.43 -4.94 11.06
C PHE A 79 -18.38 -4.41 9.62
N ARG A 80 -17.20 -4.43 8.99
CA ARG A 80 -16.98 -3.66 7.76
C ARG A 80 -15.90 -4.17 6.82
N ASP A 81 -15.83 -3.51 5.67
CA ASP A 81 -14.80 -3.60 4.63
C ASP A 81 -14.78 -4.97 3.92
N PRO A 82 -15.85 -5.34 3.19
CA PRO A 82 -15.94 -6.65 2.55
C PRO A 82 -14.99 -6.76 1.35
N LYS A 83 -14.06 -7.70 1.41
CA LYS A 83 -13.29 -8.22 0.28
C LYS A 83 -13.99 -9.40 -0.33
N VAL A 84 -14.44 -9.27 -1.58
CA VAL A 84 -15.11 -10.35 -2.33
C VAL A 84 -14.25 -10.84 -3.48
N PHE A 85 -14.24 -12.16 -3.71
CA PHE A 85 -13.59 -12.80 -4.85
C PHE A 85 -14.22 -14.14 -5.20
N TRP A 86 -14.05 -14.57 -6.46
CA TRP A 86 -14.42 -15.92 -6.87
C TRP A 86 -13.30 -16.89 -6.52
N HIS A 87 -13.61 -17.96 -5.78
CA HIS A 87 -12.63 -18.99 -5.44
C HIS A 87 -12.83 -20.21 -6.34
N GLU A 88 -12.03 -20.28 -7.41
CA GLU A 88 -12.13 -21.32 -8.45
C GLU A 88 -12.17 -22.75 -7.92
N PRO A 89 -11.28 -23.19 -6.99
CA PRO A 89 -11.28 -24.56 -6.50
C PRO A 89 -12.59 -25.00 -5.85
N THR A 90 -13.30 -24.08 -5.17
CA THR A 90 -14.59 -24.40 -4.53
C THR A 90 -15.80 -23.91 -5.31
N ARG A 91 -15.59 -23.19 -6.43
CA ARG A 91 -16.64 -22.62 -7.28
C ARG A 91 -17.69 -21.83 -6.50
N ARG A 92 -17.23 -20.95 -5.62
CA ARG A 92 -18.09 -20.07 -4.79
C ARG A 92 -17.45 -18.70 -4.66
N TRP A 93 -18.27 -17.69 -4.44
CA TRP A 93 -17.82 -16.39 -3.97
C TRP A 93 -17.39 -16.51 -2.52
N ILE A 94 -16.27 -15.89 -2.18
CA ILE A 94 -15.76 -15.75 -0.82
C ILE A 94 -15.80 -14.28 -0.43
N MET A 95 -16.26 -14.00 0.78
CA MET A 95 -16.15 -12.71 1.43
C MET A 95 -15.24 -12.84 2.64
N VAL A 96 -14.26 -11.93 2.74
CA VAL A 96 -13.51 -11.66 3.97
C VAL A 96 -13.93 -10.28 4.46
N VAL A 97 -14.37 -10.18 5.71
CA VAL A 97 -14.91 -8.93 6.27
C VAL A 97 -14.44 -8.79 7.72
N ALA A 98 -14.10 -7.57 8.13
CA ALA A 98 -13.55 -7.33 9.46
C ALA A 98 -14.65 -7.22 10.51
N LEU A 99 -14.55 -8.03 11.57
CA LEU A 99 -15.15 -7.72 12.87
C LEU A 99 -14.15 -6.85 13.63
N ALA A 100 -14.15 -5.57 13.29
CA ALA A 100 -13.06 -4.65 13.55
C ALA A 100 -12.77 -4.49 15.04
N ALA A 101 -13.85 -4.42 15.84
CA ALA A 101 -13.81 -4.30 17.29
C ALA A 101 -13.31 -5.57 18.03
N ASP A 102 -13.10 -6.67 17.32
CA ASP A 102 -12.62 -7.93 17.89
C ASP A 102 -11.27 -8.36 17.33
N ARG A 103 -10.72 -7.60 16.37
CA ARG A 103 -9.50 -7.95 15.61
C ARG A 103 -9.63 -9.32 14.97
N LYS A 104 -10.77 -9.55 14.31
CA LYS A 104 -11.05 -10.78 13.58
C LYS A 104 -11.42 -10.49 12.14
N ALA A 105 -10.95 -11.33 11.23
CA ALA A 105 -11.48 -11.44 9.88
C ALA A 105 -12.47 -12.62 9.83
N LEU A 106 -13.68 -12.37 9.35
CA LEU A 106 -14.72 -13.38 9.20
C LEU A 106 -14.82 -13.81 7.73
N PHE A 107 -14.90 -15.11 7.49
CA PHE A 107 -15.00 -15.70 6.16
C PHE A 107 -16.43 -16.18 5.90
N TYR A 108 -16.96 -15.85 4.74
CA TYR A 108 -18.27 -16.30 4.27
C TYR A 108 -18.18 -16.81 2.83
N SER A 109 -19.06 -17.74 2.46
CA SER A 109 -19.25 -18.15 1.07
C SER A 109 -20.64 -17.78 0.56
N SER A 110 -20.77 -17.51 -0.73
CA SER A 110 -22.04 -17.31 -1.41
C SER A 110 -22.05 -17.98 -2.79
N PRO A 111 -23.19 -18.59 -3.21
CA PRO A 111 -23.37 -19.03 -4.58
C PRO A 111 -23.75 -17.87 -5.53
N ASP A 112 -24.27 -16.75 -5.01
CA ASP A 112 -25.01 -15.75 -5.80
C ASP A 112 -24.77 -14.28 -5.37
N LEU A 113 -23.74 -14.05 -4.53
CA LEU A 113 -23.38 -12.75 -3.92
C LEU A 113 -24.45 -12.14 -2.98
N LYS A 114 -25.62 -12.77 -2.83
CA LYS A 114 -26.76 -12.27 -2.04
C LYS A 114 -26.96 -13.08 -0.76
N ALA A 115 -26.86 -14.40 -0.85
CA ALA A 115 -26.99 -15.29 0.30
C ALA A 115 -25.60 -15.72 0.80
N TRP A 116 -25.23 -15.29 2.01
CA TRP A 116 -23.92 -15.55 2.60
C TRP A 116 -24.01 -16.55 3.76
N THR A 117 -23.14 -17.55 3.76
CA THR A 117 -22.99 -18.54 4.84
C THR A 117 -21.64 -18.38 5.50
N LYS A 118 -21.59 -18.23 6.84
CA LYS A 118 -20.33 -18.14 7.59
C LYS A 118 -19.53 -19.44 7.45
N LEU A 119 -18.23 -19.33 7.21
CA LEU A 119 -17.30 -20.45 7.09
C LEU A 119 -16.41 -20.55 8.33
N SER A 120 -15.60 -19.53 8.59
CA SER A 120 -14.60 -19.52 9.64
C SER A 120 -14.27 -18.10 10.10
N GLU A 121 -13.31 -17.98 11.02
CA GLU A 121 -12.73 -16.72 11.46
C GLU A 121 -11.22 -16.84 11.64
N PHE A 122 -10.50 -15.74 11.41
CA PHE A 122 -9.06 -15.62 11.65
C PHE A 122 -8.79 -14.47 12.62
N GLY A 123 -7.85 -14.66 13.53
CA GLY A 123 -7.39 -13.65 14.47
C GLY A 123 -7.95 -13.81 15.90
N PRO A 124 -7.40 -13.05 16.87
CA PRO A 124 -6.35 -12.05 16.68
C PRO A 124 -4.95 -12.68 16.53
N GLN A 125 -4.16 -12.20 15.56
CA GLN A 125 -2.75 -12.58 15.31
C GLN A 125 -1.95 -11.38 14.81
N GLY A 126 -0.62 -11.45 14.79
CA GLY A 126 0.23 -10.32 14.42
C GLY A 126 0.10 -9.18 15.42
N ARG A 127 -0.15 -7.97 14.92
CA ARG A 127 -0.33 -6.78 15.74
C ARG A 127 -1.75 -6.74 16.32
N THR A 128 -1.86 -7.09 17.60
CA THR A 128 -3.16 -7.23 18.30
C THR A 128 -3.50 -6.09 19.26
N GLY A 129 -2.49 -5.38 19.78
CA GLY A 129 -2.66 -4.20 20.64
C GLY A 129 -3.08 -2.95 19.86
N VAL A 130 -4.13 -3.06 19.05
CA VAL A 130 -4.62 -2.04 18.10
C VAL A 130 -6.11 -1.80 18.31
N PRO A 131 -6.63 -0.60 18.01
CA PRO A 131 -8.04 -0.29 18.23
C PRO A 131 -8.97 -1.08 17.30
N ASN A 132 -8.52 -1.43 16.10
CA ASN A 132 -9.34 -2.12 15.11
C ASN A 132 -8.49 -2.85 14.06
N TRP A 133 -9.13 -3.82 13.40
CA TRP A 133 -8.70 -4.36 12.11
C TRP A 133 -9.67 -3.88 11.03
N GLU A 134 -9.14 -3.40 9.92
CA GLU A 134 -9.89 -2.80 8.82
C GLU A 134 -9.36 -3.32 7.49
N CYS A 135 -10.13 -3.11 6.42
CA CYS A 135 -9.76 -3.34 5.02
C CYS A 135 -8.98 -4.65 4.80
N PRO A 136 -9.60 -5.83 5.06
CA PRO A 136 -8.99 -7.09 4.70
C PRO A 136 -8.80 -7.19 3.19
N ASP A 137 -7.69 -7.79 2.77
CA ASP A 137 -7.47 -8.25 1.40
C ASP A 137 -7.00 -9.71 1.43
N LEU A 138 -7.37 -10.51 0.44
CA LEU A 138 -6.97 -11.90 0.35
C LEU A 138 -6.75 -12.29 -1.11
N PHE A 139 -5.56 -12.82 -1.38
CA PHE A 139 -5.14 -13.24 -2.71
C PHE A 139 -4.07 -14.32 -2.64
N GLU A 140 -3.94 -15.08 -3.73
CA GLU A 140 -2.89 -16.07 -3.90
C GLU A 140 -1.73 -15.47 -4.73
N LEU A 141 -0.50 -15.84 -4.36
CA LEU A 141 0.71 -15.52 -5.10
C LEU A 141 1.58 -16.77 -5.27
N ALA A 142 2.16 -16.91 -6.45
CA ALA A 142 3.28 -17.82 -6.67
C ALA A 142 4.55 -17.28 -6.01
N VAL A 143 5.38 -18.19 -5.49
CA VAL A 143 6.72 -17.85 -5.02
C VAL A 143 7.60 -17.53 -6.24
N GLU A 144 8.30 -16.41 -6.19
CA GLU A 144 9.19 -15.99 -7.26
C GLU A 144 10.27 -17.05 -7.50
N ASN A 145 10.51 -17.36 -8.78
CA ASN A 145 11.39 -18.45 -9.24
C ASN A 145 10.91 -19.88 -8.92
N ASP A 146 9.71 -20.06 -8.36
CA ASP A 146 9.07 -21.37 -8.17
C ASP A 146 7.54 -21.26 -8.37
N PRO A 147 7.05 -21.20 -9.62
CA PRO A 147 5.64 -20.98 -9.90
C PRO A 147 4.72 -22.13 -9.48
N ALA A 148 5.27 -23.30 -9.14
CA ALA A 148 4.50 -24.44 -8.62
C ALA A 148 4.17 -24.29 -7.13
N GLU A 149 4.96 -23.49 -6.40
CA GLU A 149 4.68 -23.18 -5.00
C GLU A 149 3.86 -21.88 -4.91
N THR A 150 2.63 -21.98 -4.43
CA THR A 150 1.78 -20.81 -4.14
C THR A 150 1.53 -20.66 -2.64
N ARG A 151 1.22 -19.44 -2.22
CA ARG A 151 0.67 -19.14 -0.90
C ARG A 151 -0.43 -18.11 -0.99
N TRP A 152 -1.39 -18.24 -0.08
CA TRP A 152 -2.37 -17.20 0.19
C TRP A 152 -1.78 -16.14 1.11
N VAL A 153 -2.16 -14.90 0.84
CA VAL A 153 -1.73 -13.73 1.59
C VAL A 153 -2.97 -13.01 2.08
N LEU A 154 -3.16 -12.98 3.40
CA LEU A 154 -4.19 -12.19 4.05
C LEU A 154 -3.57 -10.87 4.51
N VAL A 155 -4.00 -9.76 3.94
CA VAL A 155 -3.64 -8.41 4.37
C VAL A 155 -4.71 -7.90 5.33
N ILE A 156 -4.28 -7.24 6.40
CA ILE A 156 -5.15 -6.59 7.37
C ILE A 156 -4.57 -5.21 7.70
N ASN A 157 -5.38 -4.17 7.58
CA ASN A 157 -5.01 -2.83 7.99
C ASN A 157 -5.37 -2.63 9.47
N VAL A 158 -4.57 -1.87 10.22
CA VAL A 158 -4.81 -1.53 11.63
C VAL A 158 -4.85 -0.01 11.84
N GLY A 159 -5.86 0.50 12.55
CA GLY A 159 -6.07 1.95 12.71
C GLY A 159 -5.19 2.62 13.76
N GLY A 160 -4.34 1.86 14.46
CA GLY A 160 -3.47 2.37 15.52
C GLY A 160 -2.29 1.44 15.77
N ASN A 161 -1.25 1.98 16.42
CA ASN A 161 -0.02 1.27 16.76
C ASN A 161 0.64 0.54 15.58
N GLY A 162 0.63 1.14 14.38
CA GLY A 162 1.41 0.73 13.21
C GLY A 162 2.93 0.83 13.42
N PRO A 163 3.74 0.61 12.37
CA PRO A 163 5.20 0.60 12.46
C PRO A 163 5.78 1.87 13.08
N GLN A 164 5.24 3.03 12.72
CA GLN A 164 5.67 4.36 13.18
C GLN A 164 4.66 4.99 14.16
N GLY A 165 3.83 4.15 14.79
CA GLY A 165 2.59 4.60 15.43
C GLY A 165 1.51 4.94 14.41
N GLY A 166 0.33 5.33 14.89
CA GLY A 166 -0.81 5.60 14.01
C GLY A 166 -1.26 4.33 13.27
N SER A 167 -1.81 4.49 12.08
CA SER A 167 -2.28 3.37 11.27
C SER A 167 -1.15 2.62 10.55
N GLY A 168 -1.42 1.40 10.08
CA GLY A 168 -0.49 0.62 9.28
C GLY A 168 -1.13 -0.60 8.61
N CYS A 169 -0.36 -1.29 7.77
CA CYS A 169 -0.84 -2.44 6.99
C CYS A 169 0.02 -3.68 7.27
N GLN A 170 -0.56 -4.67 7.97
CA GLN A 170 0.11 -5.95 8.24
C GLN A 170 -0.39 -7.04 7.29
N TYR A 171 0.38 -8.11 7.15
CA TYR A 171 -0.02 -9.26 6.35
C TYR A 171 0.39 -10.59 6.97
N PHE A 172 -0.28 -11.65 6.51
CA PHE A 172 -0.06 -13.03 6.92
C PHE A 172 0.10 -13.87 5.67
N ILE A 173 1.08 -14.78 5.67
CA ILE A 173 1.32 -15.74 4.59
C ILE A 173 0.86 -17.10 5.09
N GLY A 174 0.12 -17.83 4.26
CA GLY A 174 -0.47 -19.09 4.66
C GLY A 174 -1.17 -19.82 3.54
N ARG A 175 -2.17 -20.60 3.94
CA ARG A 175 -2.99 -21.45 3.05
C ARG A 175 -4.46 -21.12 3.27
N PHE A 176 -5.22 -21.14 2.19
CA PHE A 176 -6.68 -21.01 2.23
C PHE A 176 -7.29 -22.17 1.46
N ASP A 177 -8.17 -22.94 2.10
CA ASP A 177 -8.82 -24.12 1.51
C ASP A 177 -10.20 -23.81 0.91
N GLY A 178 -10.56 -22.52 0.83
CA GLY A 178 -11.91 -22.07 0.46
C GLY A 178 -12.86 -21.91 1.65
N ALA A 179 -12.42 -22.21 2.88
CA ALA A 179 -13.18 -22.00 4.11
C ALA A 179 -12.35 -21.37 5.23
N THR A 180 -11.11 -21.83 5.45
CA THR A 180 -10.24 -21.45 6.57
C THR A 180 -8.89 -20.96 6.08
N PHE A 181 -8.45 -19.79 6.56
CA PHE A 181 -7.08 -19.32 6.37
C PHE A 181 -6.19 -19.82 7.52
N THR A 182 -5.13 -20.56 7.19
CA THR A 182 -4.13 -21.04 8.14
C THR A 182 -2.82 -20.29 7.93
N ASN A 183 -2.38 -19.54 8.94
CA ASN A 183 -1.12 -18.80 8.91
C ASN A 183 0.08 -19.77 9.04
N ASP A 184 1.06 -19.64 8.15
CA ASP A 184 2.29 -20.44 8.16
C ASP A 184 3.29 -19.94 9.22
N ASN A 185 3.14 -18.70 9.71
CA ASN A 185 4.03 -18.08 10.70
C ASN A 185 3.45 -18.19 12.12
N PRO A 186 4.29 -18.09 13.18
CA PRO A 186 3.81 -17.95 14.55
C PRO A 186 2.82 -16.79 14.71
N ALA A 187 1.78 -17.01 15.52
CA ALA A 187 0.66 -16.07 15.68
C ALA A 187 1.07 -14.66 16.14
N GLN A 188 2.22 -14.50 16.79
CA GLN A 188 2.74 -13.22 17.28
C GLN A 188 3.65 -12.49 16.28
N GLN A 189 4.03 -13.15 15.18
CA GLN A 189 4.91 -12.55 14.18
C GLN A 189 4.15 -11.47 13.41
N VAL A 190 4.71 -10.25 13.39
CA VAL A 190 4.15 -9.13 12.64
C VAL A 190 4.97 -8.94 11.37
N LEU A 191 4.29 -8.97 10.22
CA LEU A 191 4.86 -8.60 8.94
C LEU A 191 4.14 -7.35 8.44
N TRP A 192 4.87 -6.26 8.26
CA TRP A 192 4.34 -5.00 7.74
C TRP A 192 4.56 -4.91 6.24
N LEU A 193 3.54 -4.50 5.50
CA LEU A 193 3.62 -4.29 4.05
C LEU A 193 4.39 -3.01 3.71
N ASP A 194 4.29 -2.00 4.56
CA ASP A 194 5.06 -0.75 4.49
C ASP A 194 5.44 -0.33 5.91
N GLN A 195 6.64 0.23 6.06
CA GLN A 195 7.23 0.59 7.33
C GLN A 195 7.11 2.09 7.63
N GLY A 196 6.57 2.89 6.71
CA GLY A 196 6.30 4.31 6.89
C GLY A 196 4.95 4.57 7.57
N PRO A 197 4.68 5.82 8.00
CA PRO A 197 3.42 6.19 8.66
C PRO A 197 2.26 6.40 7.68
N ASP A 198 2.54 6.56 6.38
CA ASP A 198 1.57 7.01 5.37
C ASP A 198 1.15 5.90 4.41
N PHE A 199 0.83 4.72 4.93
CA PHE A 199 0.38 3.58 4.12
C PHE A 199 -0.74 2.83 4.85
N TYR A 200 -1.99 3.12 4.48
CA TYR A 200 -3.16 2.59 5.17
C TYR A 200 -4.30 2.21 4.22
N ALA A 201 -5.24 1.38 4.69
CA ALA A 201 -6.38 0.90 3.90
C ALA A 201 -5.97 0.32 2.53
N PHE A 202 -4.89 -0.47 2.51
CA PHE A 202 -4.40 -1.11 1.30
C PHE A 202 -5.44 -2.06 0.72
N GLN A 203 -5.67 -1.98 -0.59
CA GLN A 203 -6.47 -2.92 -1.37
C GLN A 203 -5.77 -3.21 -2.71
N SER A 204 -5.89 -4.45 -3.17
CA SER A 204 -5.41 -4.88 -4.49
C SER A 204 -6.54 -5.11 -5.49
N TYR A 205 -6.22 -4.89 -6.77
CA TYR A 205 -7.10 -5.16 -7.90
C TYR A 205 -7.46 -6.64 -7.99
N GLN A 206 -8.73 -6.91 -8.23
CA GLN A 206 -9.17 -8.21 -8.68
C GLN A 206 -8.96 -8.36 -10.18
N ASP A 207 -8.59 -9.57 -10.59
CA ASP A 207 -8.50 -9.96 -12.00
C ASP A 207 -7.62 -9.03 -12.84
N ALA A 208 -6.56 -8.50 -12.24
CA ALA A 208 -5.56 -7.75 -12.99
C ALA A 208 -4.94 -8.67 -14.08
N PRO A 209 -4.69 -8.15 -15.30
CA PRO A 209 -4.13 -8.95 -16.38
C PRO A 209 -2.83 -9.63 -16.00
N ASP A 210 -2.54 -10.75 -16.67
CA ASP A 210 -1.32 -11.55 -16.51
C ASP A 210 -1.11 -12.08 -15.08
N HIS A 211 -2.21 -12.29 -14.33
CA HIS A 211 -2.22 -12.75 -12.94
C HIS A 211 -1.39 -11.89 -11.98
N ARG A 212 -1.15 -10.63 -12.35
CA ARG A 212 -0.39 -9.68 -11.54
C ARG A 212 -1.19 -9.33 -10.29
N ARG A 213 -0.51 -9.04 -9.19
CA ARG A 213 -1.14 -8.51 -7.98
C ARG A 213 -0.72 -7.06 -7.81
N ILE A 214 -1.62 -6.15 -8.17
CA ILE A 214 -1.36 -4.70 -8.11
C ILE A 214 -2.25 -4.10 -7.03
N GLY A 215 -1.70 -3.28 -6.15
CA GLY A 215 -2.49 -2.59 -5.12
C GLY A 215 -2.05 -1.18 -4.81
N LEU A 216 -2.89 -0.51 -4.04
CA LEU A 216 -2.81 0.90 -3.65
C LEU A 216 -3.14 1.00 -2.17
N ALA A 217 -2.58 1.98 -1.49
CA ALA A 217 -3.00 2.35 -0.14
C ALA A 217 -3.40 3.83 -0.11
N TRP A 218 -4.27 4.19 0.82
CA TRP A 218 -4.47 5.56 1.23
C TRP A 218 -3.19 6.09 1.89
N MET A 219 -2.62 7.13 1.30
CA MET A 219 -1.35 7.69 1.72
C MET A 219 -1.57 8.70 2.85
N THR A 220 -1.73 8.21 4.08
CA THR A 220 -1.88 9.01 5.30
C THR A 220 -1.65 8.17 6.56
N SER A 221 -1.65 8.85 7.72
CA SER A 221 -1.83 8.25 9.04
C SER A 221 -3.13 8.70 9.73
N THR A 222 -3.72 7.85 10.57
CA THR A 222 -4.82 8.21 11.49
C THR A 222 -4.46 9.33 12.47
N HIS A 223 -3.17 9.59 12.71
CA HIS A 223 -2.72 10.71 13.54
C HIS A 223 -3.05 12.10 12.97
N TYR A 224 -3.16 12.24 11.65
CA TYR A 224 -3.24 13.56 11.00
C TYR A 224 -4.05 13.58 9.70
N ALA A 225 -4.83 12.53 9.40
CA ALA A 225 -5.61 12.42 8.17
C ALA A 225 -6.48 13.66 7.87
N GLY A 226 -7.07 14.30 8.89
CA GLY A 226 -7.89 15.51 8.73
C GLY A 226 -7.11 16.84 8.72
N GLY A 227 -5.83 16.83 9.12
CA GLY A 227 -5.03 18.03 9.36
C GLY A 227 -4.07 18.40 8.22
N GLN A 228 -3.97 17.59 7.17
CA GLN A 228 -3.05 17.82 6.06
C GLN A 228 -3.30 19.20 5.40
N PRO A 229 -2.24 19.98 5.09
CA PRO A 229 -2.34 21.36 4.58
C PRO A 229 -2.60 21.39 3.06
N THR A 230 -3.63 20.68 2.61
CA THR A 230 -4.01 20.56 1.20
C THR A 230 -5.36 21.25 0.94
N SER A 231 -5.50 21.85 -0.23
CA SER A 231 -6.73 22.46 -0.73
C SER A 231 -6.70 22.49 -2.26
N PRO A 232 -7.82 22.20 -2.97
CA PRO A 232 -9.17 21.94 -2.47
C PRO A 232 -9.46 20.47 -2.08
N TRP A 233 -8.46 19.59 -2.13
CA TRP A 233 -8.60 18.16 -1.80
C TRP A 233 -7.86 17.79 -0.51
N ARG A 234 -8.11 16.59 0.02
CA ARG A 234 -7.32 15.99 1.12
C ARG A 234 -7.22 14.47 0.97
N GLY A 235 -6.02 13.94 1.22
CA GLY A 235 -5.70 12.52 0.99
C GLY A 235 -5.42 12.18 -0.47
N SER A 236 -4.48 11.28 -0.69
CA SER A 236 -4.13 10.73 -1.99
C SER A 236 -3.87 9.22 -1.86
N MET A 237 -3.77 8.52 -2.98
CA MET A 237 -3.29 7.14 -2.99
C MET A 237 -1.77 7.12 -3.15
N THR A 238 -1.14 6.04 -2.72
CA THR A 238 0.25 5.71 -3.07
C THR A 238 0.37 5.44 -4.58
N ILE A 239 1.60 5.35 -5.08
CA ILE A 239 1.81 4.75 -6.39
C ILE A 239 1.24 3.31 -6.41
N PRO A 240 0.67 2.85 -7.55
CA PRO A 240 0.37 1.43 -7.72
C PRO A 240 1.63 0.58 -7.55
N ARG A 241 1.52 -0.43 -6.69
CA ARG A 241 2.59 -1.37 -6.37
C ARG A 241 2.23 -2.74 -6.86
N GLU A 242 3.17 -3.38 -7.54
CA GLU A 242 3.10 -4.79 -7.86
C GLU A 242 3.68 -5.61 -6.71
N LEU A 243 2.93 -6.60 -6.24
CA LEU A 243 3.31 -7.50 -5.15
C LEU A 243 3.83 -8.83 -5.71
N THR A 244 4.94 -9.28 -5.15
CA THR A 244 5.52 -10.60 -5.41
C THR A 244 5.83 -11.29 -4.09
N LEU A 245 5.91 -12.62 -4.09
CA LEU A 245 6.22 -13.40 -2.91
C LEU A 245 7.64 -13.98 -3.04
N ARG A 246 8.55 -13.59 -2.14
CA ARG A 246 9.96 -13.96 -2.22
C ARG A 246 10.41 -14.80 -1.05
N ARG A 247 11.36 -15.70 -1.31
CA ARG A 247 12.05 -16.45 -0.26
C ARG A 247 13.18 -15.61 0.31
N THR A 248 13.23 -15.54 1.64
CA THR A 248 14.29 -14.86 2.39
C THR A 248 14.85 -15.80 3.46
N PRO A 249 16.00 -15.49 4.09
CA PRO A 249 16.50 -16.24 5.24
C PRO A 249 15.51 -16.31 6.42
N HIS A 250 14.53 -15.40 6.48
CA HIS A 250 13.50 -15.35 7.53
C HIS A 250 12.15 -15.96 7.08
N GLY A 251 12.14 -16.70 5.97
CA GLY A 251 10.94 -17.28 5.36
C GLY A 251 10.39 -16.45 4.19
N LEU A 252 9.18 -16.76 3.76
CA LEU A 252 8.51 -16.05 2.67
C LEU A 252 8.15 -14.61 3.10
N ARG A 253 8.33 -13.65 2.21
CA ARG A 253 8.00 -12.23 2.42
C ARG A 253 7.37 -11.65 1.17
N LEU A 254 6.45 -10.71 1.34
CA LEU A 254 6.04 -9.86 0.24
C LEU A 254 7.18 -8.93 -0.14
N ALA A 255 7.43 -8.81 -1.43
CA ALA A 255 8.18 -7.72 -2.02
C ALA A 255 7.25 -6.88 -2.86
N GLN A 256 7.49 -5.57 -2.90
CA GLN A 256 6.66 -4.64 -3.65
C GLN A 256 7.48 -3.61 -4.39
N THR A 257 7.12 -3.36 -5.65
CA THR A 257 7.79 -2.39 -6.51
C THR A 257 6.76 -1.49 -7.20
N PRO A 258 7.08 -0.22 -7.50
CA PRO A 258 6.24 0.59 -8.37
C PRO A 258 5.95 -0.15 -9.68
N ILE A 259 4.73 -0.01 -10.21
CA ILE A 259 4.35 -0.67 -11.47
C ILE A 259 5.35 -0.34 -12.59
N ALA A 260 5.79 -1.38 -13.32
CA ALA A 260 6.80 -1.25 -14.38
C ALA A 260 6.43 -0.21 -15.47
N GLY A 261 5.12 -0.01 -15.69
CA GLY A 261 4.60 0.97 -16.64
C GLY A 261 4.92 2.43 -16.31
N LEU A 262 5.30 2.75 -15.06
CA LEU A 262 5.51 4.15 -14.64
C LEU A 262 6.70 4.80 -15.35
N ALA A 263 7.85 4.11 -15.43
CA ALA A 263 9.01 4.63 -16.14
C ALA A 263 8.74 4.81 -17.64
N ASN A 264 8.03 3.85 -18.25
CA ASN A 264 7.61 3.93 -19.65
C ASN A 264 6.63 5.08 -19.89
N PHE A 265 5.71 5.32 -18.96
CA PHE A 265 4.82 6.47 -18.99
C PHE A 265 5.63 7.76 -18.99
N LEU A 266 6.55 7.96 -18.03
CA LEU A 266 7.39 9.17 -17.99
C LEU A 266 8.19 9.37 -19.29
N LYS A 267 8.82 8.31 -19.81
CA LYS A 267 9.55 8.35 -21.10
C LYS A 267 8.64 8.74 -22.25
N SER A 268 7.42 8.22 -22.33
CA SER A 268 6.45 8.59 -23.38
C SER A 268 5.96 10.04 -23.28
N ARG A 269 6.11 10.67 -22.10
CA ARG A 269 5.89 12.11 -21.90
C ARG A 269 7.10 12.98 -22.24
N GLY A 270 8.22 12.39 -22.66
CA GLY A 270 9.45 13.08 -23.01
C GLY A 270 10.47 13.19 -21.87
N ALA A 271 10.37 12.34 -20.83
CA ALA A 271 11.36 12.32 -19.75
C ALA A 271 12.72 11.82 -20.24
N THR A 272 13.77 12.59 -19.95
CA THR A 272 15.15 12.20 -20.19
C THR A 272 15.84 11.88 -18.87
N PRO A 273 16.44 10.70 -18.70
CA PRO A 273 17.10 10.33 -17.47
C PRO A 273 18.39 11.14 -17.25
N THR A 274 18.63 11.54 -16.00
CA THR A 274 19.97 11.97 -15.56
C THR A 274 20.67 10.77 -14.94
N MET A 275 21.82 10.38 -15.51
CA MET A 275 22.58 9.21 -15.05
C MET A 275 23.93 9.62 -14.47
N LEU A 276 24.31 9.02 -13.36
CA LEU A 276 25.65 9.09 -12.78
C LEU A 276 26.09 7.69 -12.37
N ASN A 277 27.29 7.29 -12.73
CA ASN A 277 27.84 5.97 -12.41
C ASN A 277 29.22 6.12 -11.78
N ASP A 278 29.58 5.18 -10.90
CA ASP A 278 30.91 5.04 -10.31
C ASP A 278 31.48 6.35 -9.74
N GLN A 279 30.69 7.05 -8.92
CA GLN A 279 31.11 8.29 -8.28
C GLN A 279 31.52 8.04 -6.81
N PRO A 280 32.69 8.54 -6.36
CA PRO A 280 32.97 8.60 -4.93
C PRO A 280 31.98 9.55 -4.26
N LEU A 281 31.51 9.19 -3.08
CA LEU A 281 30.62 10.01 -2.27
C LEU A 281 31.34 10.41 -0.98
N PRO A 282 32.15 11.48 -1.01
CA PRO A 282 32.89 11.94 0.16
C PRO A 282 31.95 12.52 1.23
N PRO A 283 32.43 12.68 2.48
CA PRO A 283 31.65 13.31 3.54
C PRO A 283 31.15 14.71 3.12
N GLY A 284 29.86 14.97 3.32
CA GLY A 284 29.21 16.23 2.98
C GLY A 284 28.02 16.03 2.04
N VAL A 285 27.63 17.13 1.39
CA VAL A 285 26.51 17.18 0.44
C VAL A 285 27.04 17.51 -0.94
N THR A 286 26.73 16.67 -1.91
CA THR A 286 27.13 16.82 -3.31
C THR A 286 25.91 17.16 -4.16
N PRO A 287 25.75 18.41 -4.62
CA PRO A 287 24.61 18.81 -5.44
C PRO A 287 24.55 18.03 -6.75
N LEU A 288 23.34 17.65 -7.17
CA LEU A 288 23.09 17.07 -8.48
C LEU A 288 22.66 18.16 -9.47
N GLN A 289 22.99 17.98 -10.75
CA GLN A 289 22.47 18.84 -11.81
C GLN A 289 20.97 18.63 -12.04
N ALA A 290 20.45 17.45 -11.68
CA ALA A 290 19.02 17.15 -11.75
C ALA A 290 18.23 17.91 -10.69
N ALA A 291 17.10 18.48 -11.10
CA ALA A 291 16.11 19.09 -10.22
C ALA A 291 14.69 18.73 -10.71
N ALA A 292 13.88 18.16 -9.82
CA ALA A 292 12.50 17.79 -10.12
C ALA A 292 11.66 17.73 -8.83
N SER A 293 10.41 18.18 -8.93
CA SER A 293 9.42 17.98 -7.87
C SER A 293 8.72 16.62 -7.96
N VAL A 294 8.81 15.98 -9.14
CA VAL A 294 8.24 14.65 -9.42
C VAL A 294 9.26 13.84 -10.21
N ALA A 295 9.65 12.66 -9.71
CA ALA A 295 10.63 11.79 -10.36
C ALA A 295 10.52 10.34 -9.86
N ILE A 296 10.95 9.40 -10.69
CA ILE A 296 11.40 8.08 -10.22
C ILE A 296 12.91 8.09 -10.20
N ILE A 297 13.50 7.59 -9.12
CA ILE A 297 14.94 7.51 -8.95
C ILE A 297 15.29 6.06 -8.68
N THR A 298 16.27 5.53 -9.38
CA THR A 298 16.92 4.27 -9.00
C THR A 298 18.35 4.56 -8.61
N ALA A 299 18.79 4.03 -7.48
CA ALA A 299 20.11 4.27 -6.96
C ALA A 299 20.71 2.99 -6.37
N GLU A 300 22.00 2.80 -6.57
CA GLU A 300 22.79 1.71 -6.03
C GLU A 300 24.03 2.29 -5.36
N PHE A 301 24.25 1.88 -4.12
CA PHE A 301 25.35 2.36 -3.29
C PHE A 301 26.15 1.20 -2.71
N GLU A 302 27.45 1.41 -2.62
CA GLU A 302 28.35 0.62 -1.77
C GLU A 302 28.66 1.45 -0.51
N PRO A 303 28.39 0.92 0.70
CA PRO A 303 28.46 1.70 1.94
C PRO A 303 29.81 2.36 2.25
N GLY A 304 30.93 1.72 1.91
CA GLY A 304 32.27 2.16 2.32
C GLY A 304 32.40 2.24 3.85
N ASP A 305 32.99 3.32 4.35
CA ASP A 305 33.15 3.61 5.79
C ASP A 305 32.21 4.72 6.30
N ALA A 306 31.24 5.15 5.49
CA ALA A 306 30.24 6.14 5.89
C ALA A 306 29.34 5.62 7.02
N GLU A 307 28.96 6.51 7.95
CA GLU A 307 27.92 6.21 8.96
C GLU A 307 26.53 6.18 8.30
N ARG A 308 26.27 7.18 7.46
CA ARG A 308 25.04 7.33 6.68
C ARG A 308 25.34 7.88 5.30
N PHE A 309 24.55 7.48 4.32
CA PHE A 309 24.60 8.04 2.97
C PHE A 309 23.22 7.99 2.30
N GLY A 310 23.03 8.73 1.22
CA GLY A 310 21.81 8.65 0.45
C GLY A 310 21.55 9.83 -0.48
N LEU A 311 20.26 10.08 -0.73
CA LEU A 311 19.74 11.15 -1.56
C LEU A 311 18.95 12.15 -0.72
N ARG A 312 19.20 13.43 -0.98
CA ARG A 312 18.39 14.54 -0.54
C ARG A 312 17.51 15.00 -1.70
N VAL A 313 16.19 15.01 -1.50
CA VAL A 313 15.20 15.39 -2.52
C VAL A 313 14.31 16.52 -2.02
N ARG A 314 13.57 17.14 -2.96
CA ARG A 314 12.69 18.29 -2.67
C ARG A 314 13.43 19.35 -1.85
N GLN A 315 14.67 19.64 -2.26
CA GLN A 315 15.55 20.53 -1.54
C GLN A 315 15.32 21.98 -1.97
N GLY A 316 15.02 22.82 -0.98
CA GLY A 316 15.07 24.28 -1.04
C GLY A 316 16.27 24.80 -0.26
N ASP A 317 16.21 26.06 0.18
CA ASP A 317 17.32 26.69 0.93
C ASP A 317 17.37 26.20 2.37
N THR A 318 16.21 25.94 2.98
CA THR A 318 16.08 25.52 4.39
C THR A 318 15.34 24.19 4.57
N GLU A 319 14.73 23.66 3.52
CA GLU A 319 13.91 22.46 3.55
C GLU A 319 14.43 21.38 2.60
N PHE A 320 14.19 20.11 2.95
CA PHE A 320 14.45 18.92 2.14
C PHE A 320 13.90 17.66 2.83
N THR A 321 13.91 16.56 2.09
CA THR A 321 13.71 15.20 2.63
C THR A 321 14.94 14.35 2.31
N ASP A 322 15.48 13.68 3.33
CA ASP A 322 16.58 12.73 3.13
C ASP A 322 16.04 11.30 3.05
N ILE A 323 16.46 10.58 2.01
CA ILE A 323 16.27 9.14 1.87
C ILE A 323 17.66 8.53 1.94
N GLY A 324 17.93 7.76 2.99
CA GLY A 324 19.28 7.27 3.22
C GLY A 324 19.34 5.89 3.84
N TYR A 325 20.56 5.42 4.00
CA TYR A 325 20.90 4.16 4.64
C TYR A 325 21.79 4.43 5.86
N ASP A 326 21.51 3.75 6.97
CA ASP A 326 22.32 3.75 8.18
C ASP A 326 23.13 2.47 8.25
N VAL A 327 24.45 2.59 8.10
CA VAL A 327 25.34 1.42 7.90
C VAL A 327 25.42 0.57 9.15
N LYS A 328 25.42 1.20 10.33
CA LYS A 328 25.54 0.50 11.61
C LYS A 328 24.25 -0.24 11.98
N GLN A 329 23.09 0.39 11.73
CA GLN A 329 21.80 -0.22 12.05
C GLN A 329 21.29 -1.16 10.94
N HIS A 330 21.89 -1.11 9.74
CA HIS A 330 21.36 -1.74 8.54
C HIS A 330 19.92 -1.32 8.25
N GLU A 331 19.68 0.00 8.19
CA GLU A 331 18.35 0.57 8.03
C GLU A 331 18.24 1.53 6.85
N LEU A 332 17.26 1.29 5.99
CA LEU A 332 16.74 2.33 5.10
C LEU A 332 15.91 3.31 5.94
N TYR A 333 15.99 4.60 5.64
CA TYR A 333 15.15 5.62 6.28
C TYR A 333 14.67 6.70 5.33
N ILE A 334 13.55 7.33 5.71
CA ILE A 334 13.11 8.63 5.22
C ILE A 334 13.10 9.60 6.40
N ASP A 335 13.85 10.68 6.29
CA ASP A 335 13.86 11.78 7.25
C ASP A 335 13.14 13.00 6.68
N ARG A 336 11.95 13.25 7.21
CA ARG A 336 11.10 14.37 6.81
C ARG A 336 11.06 15.51 7.83
N ARG A 337 12.00 15.55 8.79
CA ARG A 337 12.05 16.61 9.83
C ARG A 337 12.18 18.02 9.25
N ARG A 338 12.77 18.14 8.05
CA ARG A 338 12.93 19.39 7.32
C ARG A 338 12.11 19.44 6.01
N ALA A 339 11.09 18.61 5.86
CA ALA A 339 10.35 18.47 4.60
C ALA A 339 9.25 19.52 4.38
N GLY A 340 9.49 20.76 4.83
CA GLY A 340 8.55 21.88 4.73
C GLY A 340 7.50 21.91 5.84
N ALA A 341 6.24 22.15 5.46
CA ALA A 341 5.15 22.35 6.40
C ALA A 341 4.93 21.10 7.27
N SER A 342 4.95 21.29 8.59
CA SER A 342 4.78 20.21 9.59
C SER A 342 3.94 20.63 10.80
N GLY A 343 3.63 21.93 10.95
CA GLY A 343 2.96 22.49 12.13
C GLY A 343 1.52 22.02 12.37
N PHE A 344 0.93 21.24 11.46
CA PHE A 344 -0.41 20.68 11.62
C PHE A 344 -0.45 19.44 12.54
N ASN A 345 0.69 18.79 12.80
CA ASN A 345 0.78 17.69 13.77
C ASN A 345 2.20 17.62 14.38
N PRO A 346 2.34 17.59 15.72
CA PRO A 346 3.65 17.62 16.39
C PRO A 346 4.53 16.40 16.11
N GLY A 347 3.93 15.25 15.77
CA GLY A 347 4.64 14.02 15.40
C GLY A 347 4.94 13.88 13.91
N PHE A 348 4.58 14.87 13.08
CA PHE A 348 4.80 14.76 11.63
C PHE A 348 6.28 14.88 11.27
N ALA A 349 7.00 15.85 11.84
CA ALA A 349 8.43 16.05 11.60
C ALA A 349 9.24 14.94 12.30
N ALA A 350 9.49 13.84 11.60
CA ALA A 350 10.15 12.65 12.13
C ALA A 350 11.05 11.96 11.09
N ARG A 351 11.90 11.04 11.57
CA ARG A 351 12.65 10.08 10.76
C ARG A 351 11.99 8.71 10.93
N HIS A 352 11.66 8.05 9.83
CA HIS A 352 11.12 6.70 9.80
C HIS A 352 12.18 5.77 9.22
N ALA A 353 12.48 4.69 9.93
CA ALA A 353 13.52 3.74 9.54
C ALA A 353 12.96 2.32 9.54
N ALA A 354 13.59 1.46 8.74
CA ALA A 354 13.25 0.06 8.62
C ALA A 354 14.49 -0.79 8.37
N ALA A 355 14.59 -1.90 9.10
CA ALA A 355 15.64 -2.90 8.88
C ALA A 355 15.67 -3.33 7.41
N THR A 356 16.80 -3.11 6.77
CA THR A 356 17.08 -3.38 5.35
C THR A 356 18.50 -3.93 5.28
N PRO A 357 18.69 -5.26 5.31
CA PRO A 357 20.01 -5.87 5.16
C PRO A 357 20.70 -5.41 3.88
N LEU A 358 22.03 -5.57 3.76
CA LEU A 358 22.68 -5.41 2.45
C LEU A 358 22.28 -6.57 1.52
N ASP A 359 22.29 -6.31 0.21
CA ASP A 359 22.21 -7.38 -0.78
C ASP A 359 23.45 -8.30 -0.67
N ALA A 360 23.41 -9.46 -1.32
CA ALA A 360 24.47 -10.48 -1.23
C ALA A 360 25.86 -9.98 -1.68
N ASP A 361 25.90 -8.95 -2.53
CA ASP A 361 27.11 -8.27 -2.99
C ASP A 361 27.53 -7.09 -2.12
N GLY A 362 26.87 -6.88 -0.97
CA GLY A 362 27.17 -5.81 -0.03
C GLY A 362 26.59 -4.44 -0.42
N HIS A 363 25.77 -4.37 -1.47
CA HIS A 363 25.20 -3.11 -1.95
C HIS A 363 23.82 -2.83 -1.33
N VAL A 364 23.41 -1.56 -1.41
CA VAL A 364 22.03 -1.12 -1.14
C VAL A 364 21.43 -0.62 -2.44
N ARG A 365 20.29 -1.20 -2.84
CA ARG A 365 19.54 -0.81 -4.03
C ARG A 365 18.21 -0.19 -3.65
N LEU A 366 17.99 1.02 -4.15
CA LEU A 366 16.82 1.84 -3.86
C LEU A 366 16.07 2.15 -5.15
N THR A 367 14.75 1.99 -5.11
CA THR A 367 13.83 2.72 -5.99
C THR A 367 13.11 3.76 -5.15
N ILE A 368 13.07 5.00 -5.60
CA ILE A 368 12.43 6.11 -4.89
C ILE A 368 11.46 6.79 -5.84
N VAL A 369 10.21 6.94 -5.42
CA VAL A 369 9.23 7.77 -6.12
C VAL A 369 9.09 9.05 -5.32
N VAL A 370 9.37 10.18 -5.97
CA VAL A 370 9.16 11.52 -5.42
C VAL A 370 7.98 12.14 -6.18
N ASP A 371 7.03 12.69 -5.43
CA ASP A 371 5.95 13.50 -5.98
C ASP A 371 5.85 14.84 -5.21
N GLN A 372 4.88 15.67 -5.59
CA GLN A 372 4.66 17.00 -5.04
C GLN A 372 4.52 17.00 -3.51
N GLN A 373 3.95 15.94 -2.93
CA GLN A 373 3.69 15.85 -1.50
C GLN A 373 4.00 14.47 -0.90
N SER A 374 4.81 13.66 -1.58
CA SER A 374 5.18 12.33 -1.07
C SER A 374 6.58 11.89 -1.51
N VAL A 375 7.12 10.99 -0.70
CA VAL A 375 8.30 10.18 -1.00
C VAL A 375 7.99 8.73 -0.63
N GLU A 376 8.15 7.83 -1.59
CA GLU A 376 8.02 6.39 -1.41
C GLU A 376 9.36 5.73 -1.74
N ALA A 377 10.01 5.08 -0.77
CA ALA A 377 11.30 4.43 -0.95
C ALA A 377 11.16 2.92 -0.84
N PHE A 378 11.77 2.19 -1.76
CA PHE A 378 11.75 0.73 -1.87
C PHE A 378 13.19 0.21 -1.85
N GLY A 379 13.56 -0.51 -0.78
CA GLY A 379 14.87 -1.11 -0.59
C GLY A 379 14.91 -2.57 -1.02
N ASN A 380 16.07 -3.02 -1.50
CA ASN A 380 16.39 -4.41 -1.85
C ASN A 380 15.34 -5.04 -2.75
N ASN A 381 15.11 -4.38 -3.88
CA ASN A 381 14.14 -4.80 -4.89
C ASN A 381 12.70 -4.95 -4.34
N GLY A 382 12.34 -4.19 -3.30
CA GLY A 382 10.97 -4.11 -2.79
C GLY A 382 10.69 -4.91 -1.52
N LEU A 383 11.70 -5.58 -0.93
CA LEU A 383 11.53 -6.29 0.35
C LEU A 383 11.31 -5.35 1.54
N THR A 384 11.74 -4.10 1.41
CA THR A 384 11.43 -3.03 2.36
C THR A 384 10.81 -1.86 1.63
N ALA A 385 9.78 -1.26 2.21
CA ALA A 385 9.22 -0.02 1.71
C ALA A 385 8.91 0.94 2.85
N ILE A 386 9.10 2.23 2.60
CA ILE A 386 8.74 3.33 3.50
C ILE A 386 8.00 4.37 2.69
N THR A 387 6.76 4.66 3.08
CA THR A 387 5.94 5.74 2.49
C THR A 387 5.85 6.92 3.43
N SER A 388 6.09 8.13 2.93
CA SER A 388 5.97 9.35 3.74
C SER A 388 5.40 10.50 2.91
N LEU A 389 4.34 11.13 3.43
CA LEU A 389 3.93 12.45 3.00
C LEU A 389 5.00 13.48 3.39
N VAL A 390 5.15 14.49 2.53
CA VAL A 390 6.03 15.67 2.70
C VAL A 390 5.31 16.91 2.21
N PHE A 391 5.58 18.09 2.75
CA PHE A 391 4.91 19.33 2.32
C PHE A 391 5.92 20.47 2.08
N PRO A 392 6.87 20.28 1.15
CA PRO A 392 7.85 21.30 0.78
C PRO A 392 7.18 22.48 0.06
N GLY A 393 7.82 23.64 0.11
CA GLY A 393 7.47 24.80 -0.71
C GLY A 393 7.61 24.55 -2.22
N GLY A 394 6.97 25.41 -3.02
CA GLY A 394 6.83 25.23 -4.47
C GLY A 394 8.16 25.17 -5.24
N ASP A 395 9.17 25.92 -4.79
CA ASP A 395 10.47 26.02 -5.47
C ASP A 395 11.44 24.88 -5.11
N SER A 396 11.09 24.06 -4.13
CA SER A 396 11.93 22.99 -3.60
C SER A 396 11.93 21.79 -4.53
N SER A 397 12.86 21.82 -5.48
CA SER A 397 13.01 20.82 -6.54
C SER A 397 14.45 20.31 -6.68
N ARG A 398 15.43 20.91 -6.00
CA ARG A 398 16.82 20.49 -6.09
C ARG A 398 17.02 19.10 -5.47
N MET A 399 18.07 18.43 -5.93
CA MET A 399 18.49 17.13 -5.40
C MET A 399 19.99 17.15 -5.11
N SER A 400 20.40 16.38 -4.11
CA SER A 400 21.81 16.19 -3.78
C SER A 400 22.06 14.75 -3.33
N LEU A 401 23.30 14.28 -3.44
CA LEU A 401 23.77 13.11 -2.69
C LEU A 401 24.35 13.58 -1.36
N PHE A 402 24.42 12.69 -0.38
CA PHE A 402 25.13 12.97 0.87
C PHE A 402 25.82 11.73 1.43
N ALA A 403 26.91 11.93 2.15
CA ALA A 403 27.49 10.97 3.07
C ALA A 403 27.91 11.67 4.37
N GLU A 404 27.83 10.96 5.48
CA GLU A 404 28.15 11.45 6.81
C GLU A 404 29.22 10.58 7.46
N ALA A 405 30.18 11.24 8.12
CA ALA A 405 31.24 10.60 8.92
C ALA A 405 32.02 9.48 8.20
N GLY A 406 32.16 9.57 6.88
CA GLY A 406 32.94 8.65 6.05
C GLY A 406 32.58 8.79 4.57
N THR A 407 33.15 7.92 3.75
CA THR A 407 32.99 7.88 2.30
C THR A 407 32.17 6.66 1.91
N ALA A 408 31.18 6.88 1.05
CA ALA A 408 30.47 5.81 0.35
C ALA A 408 30.81 5.87 -1.14
N LYS A 409 30.31 4.93 -1.93
CA LYS A 409 30.38 4.99 -3.39
C LYS A 409 28.96 4.93 -3.97
N LEU A 410 28.66 5.88 -4.85
CA LEU A 410 27.52 5.75 -5.74
C LEU A 410 27.94 4.85 -6.91
N VAL A 411 27.38 3.65 -6.97
CA VAL A 411 27.62 2.70 -8.07
C VAL A 411 26.82 3.16 -9.29
N LYS A 412 25.53 3.45 -9.10
CA LYS A 412 24.62 3.86 -10.16
C LYS A 412 23.52 4.77 -9.65
N LEU A 413 23.18 5.77 -10.44
CA LEU A 413 22.02 6.64 -10.25
C LEU A 413 21.34 6.85 -11.60
N ASP A 414 20.03 6.68 -11.63
CA ASP A 414 19.16 7.09 -12.73
C ASP A 414 17.98 7.88 -12.15
N ILE A 415 17.88 9.15 -12.52
CA ILE A 415 16.77 10.04 -12.16
C ILE A 415 15.94 10.29 -13.41
N LEU A 416 14.71 9.79 -13.42
CA LEU A 416 13.74 10.00 -14.47
C LEU A 416 12.68 11.02 -14.01
N PRO A 417 12.80 12.31 -14.38
CA PRO A 417 11.88 13.35 -13.93
C PRO A 417 10.57 13.36 -14.73
N MET A 418 9.47 13.81 -14.11
CA MET A 418 8.29 14.20 -14.86
C MET A 418 8.61 15.44 -15.71
N PRO A 419 8.42 15.39 -17.04
CA PRO A 419 8.67 16.54 -17.91
C PRO A 419 7.78 17.70 -17.49
N ARG A 420 8.36 18.91 -17.44
CA ARG A 420 7.56 20.13 -17.31
C ARG A 420 6.72 20.28 -18.59
N LYS A 421 5.42 20.50 -18.43
CA LYS A 421 4.52 20.78 -19.56
C LYS A 421 4.88 22.09 -20.23
#